data_AF-A0A7C4TK90-F1
#
_entry.id   AF-A0A7C4TK90-F1
#
_cell.length_a   1.000
_cell.length_b   1.000
_cell.length_c   1.000
_cell.angle_alpha   90.00
_cell.angle_beta   90.00
_cell.angle_gamma   90.00
#
_symmetry.space_group_name_H-M   'P 1'
#
loop_
_entity.id
_entity.type
_entity.pdbx_description
1 polymer ?
#
loop_
_entity_poly.entity_id
_entity_poly.type
_entity_poly.pdbx_seq_one_letter_code
_entity_poly.pdbx_strand_id
1 'polypeptide(L)'
;MPPLPFQPGEVSNGEFVPRPPRRRDEWITSLTLARVAEAADRLRVDRRRLLQSASGMAAMLGIVNLAACAGDSSEPASSAATTTTARRRATTTTGGSFVVPEPEDVEACAQVLGTQGEFIFDVHTHHVVPDGPWRQNAPRIADMILDLVPDGCVEADPYDCLNRVAYLRDIFLGSDTTIALLSDVPNSGPDDAPIPFDEAVRTREFADSLTSGGARRVLVHNVIAPNFGDLSMRLDDMAAKVATGNVDAFKVYTAWGPGRQGFAMDDPAIGIPVIEQARSLGVKVFCAHKGLPLLKFDRRHNGPRDM
;
A
#
# COMPACT_ATOMS: atom_id res chain seq x y z
N MET A 1 0.02 12.67 -22.73
CA MET A 1 1.42 12.71 -22.24
C MET A 1 1.86 11.29 -21.91
N PRO A 2 3.15 10.91 -22.07
CA PRO A 2 3.64 9.68 -21.46
C PRO A 2 3.55 9.79 -19.92
N PRO A 3 3.20 8.70 -19.21
CA PRO A 3 3.09 8.73 -17.75
C PRO A 3 4.47 9.04 -17.14
N LEU A 4 4.49 9.92 -16.13
CA LEU A 4 5.69 10.17 -15.34
C LEU A 4 6.04 8.93 -14.50
N PRO A 5 7.31 8.82 -14.05
CA PRO A 5 7.69 7.75 -13.14
C PRO A 5 6.86 7.73 -11.85
N PHE A 6 6.55 8.90 -11.29
CA PHE A 6 5.51 9.08 -10.27
C PHE A 6 4.78 10.42 -10.49
N GLN A 7 3.64 10.62 -9.84
CA GLN A 7 2.92 11.89 -9.89
C GLN A 7 3.39 12.80 -8.74
N PRO A 8 3.90 14.01 -9.02
CA PRO A 8 4.20 14.98 -7.96
C PRO A 8 2.92 15.42 -7.23
N GLY A 9 3.04 15.66 -5.93
CA GLY A 9 1.94 16.14 -5.11
C GLY A 9 1.20 15.02 -4.38
N GLU A 10 -0.06 15.26 -4.05
CA GLU A 10 -0.90 14.28 -3.38
C GLU A 10 -1.44 13.26 -4.38
N VAL A 11 -1.19 11.99 -4.08
CA VAL A 11 -1.77 10.84 -4.78
C VAL A 11 -2.56 10.05 -3.76
N SER A 12 -3.77 9.63 -4.13
CA SER A 12 -4.66 8.87 -3.27
C SER A 12 -4.88 7.48 -3.85
N ASN A 13 -4.98 6.49 -2.97
CA ASN A 13 -5.41 5.13 -3.29
C ASN A 13 -6.95 4.99 -3.28
N GLY A 14 -7.69 6.10 -3.28
CA GLY A 14 -9.15 6.13 -3.17
C GLY A 14 -9.67 6.48 -1.77
N GLU A 15 -8.81 6.52 -0.74
CA GLU A 15 -9.22 6.80 0.65
C GLU A 15 -9.47 8.30 0.94
N PHE A 16 -8.96 9.20 0.11
CA PHE A 16 -9.20 10.64 0.21
C PHE A 16 -9.21 11.30 -1.17
N VAL A 17 -9.80 12.49 -1.28
CA VAL A 17 -9.71 13.30 -2.51
C VAL A 17 -8.41 14.10 -2.46
N PRO A 18 -7.42 13.85 -3.34
CA PRO A 18 -6.19 14.61 -3.36
C PRO A 18 -6.46 16.05 -3.78
N ARG A 19 -5.72 17.00 -3.21
CA ARG A 19 -5.80 18.39 -3.64
C ARG A 19 -5.31 18.53 -5.09
N PRO A 20 -5.82 19.51 -5.85
CA PRO A 20 -5.29 19.80 -7.18
C PRO A 20 -3.77 20.07 -7.14
N PRO A 21 -3.03 19.71 -8.20
CA PRO A 21 -1.59 20.00 -8.30
C PRO A 21 -1.30 21.48 -8.05
N ARG A 22 -0.26 21.75 -7.28
CA ARG A 22 0.23 23.11 -7.06
C ARG A 22 1.21 23.50 -8.16
N ARG A 23 1.53 24.80 -8.28
CA ARG A 23 2.57 25.29 -9.21
C ARG A 23 3.90 24.55 -9.09
N ARG A 24 4.28 24.14 -7.88
CA ARG A 24 5.48 23.33 -7.63
C ARG A 24 5.41 21.96 -8.31
N ASP A 25 4.25 21.31 -8.28
CA ASP A 25 4.02 19.98 -8.86
C ASP A 25 4.05 20.04 -10.40
N GLU A 26 3.44 21.10 -10.97
CA GLU A 26 3.49 21.40 -12.40
C GLU A 26 4.91 21.72 -12.89
N TRP A 27 5.67 22.46 -12.06
CA TRP A 27 7.06 22.80 -12.36
C TRP A 27 7.97 21.58 -12.34
N ILE A 28 7.86 20.73 -11.31
CA ILE A 28 8.56 19.43 -11.26
C ILE A 28 8.24 18.61 -12.51
N THR A 29 6.96 18.46 -12.84
CA THR A 29 6.50 17.74 -14.03
C THR A 29 7.17 18.27 -15.31
N SER A 30 7.10 19.59 -15.52
CA SER A 30 7.62 20.23 -16.71
C SER A 30 9.14 20.06 -16.83
N LEU A 31 9.86 20.25 -15.73
CA LEU A 31 11.32 20.17 -15.72
C LEU A 31 11.82 18.73 -15.85
N THR A 32 11.12 17.75 -15.26
CA THR A 32 11.41 16.33 -15.48
C THR A 32 11.24 15.96 -16.96
N LEU A 33 10.15 16.37 -17.60
CA LEU A 33 9.92 16.07 -19.03
C LEU A 33 10.97 16.71 -19.93
N ALA A 34 11.44 17.92 -19.60
CA ALA A 34 12.53 18.58 -20.33
C ALA A 34 13.87 17.85 -20.13
N ARG A 35 14.21 17.51 -18.87
CA ARG A 35 15.45 16.80 -18.54
C ARG A 35 15.53 15.42 -19.20
N VAL A 36 14.42 14.69 -19.25
CA VAL A 36 14.32 13.38 -19.91
C VAL A 36 14.38 13.53 -21.43
N ALA A 37 13.81 14.58 -22.02
CA ALA A 37 13.96 14.83 -23.45
C ALA A 37 15.43 15.07 -23.83
N GLU A 38 16.14 15.90 -23.08
CA GLU A 38 17.57 16.14 -23.31
C GLU A 38 18.40 14.86 -23.19
N ALA A 39 18.19 14.07 -22.13
CA ALA A 39 18.89 12.80 -21.95
C ALA A 39 18.58 11.80 -23.08
N ALA A 40 17.31 11.71 -23.50
CA ALA A 40 16.88 10.83 -24.58
C ALA A 40 17.54 11.20 -25.92
N ASP A 41 17.64 12.50 -26.22
CA ASP A 41 18.31 12.99 -27.43
C ASP A 41 19.80 12.66 -27.42
N ARG A 42 20.49 12.88 -26.27
CA ARG A 42 21.92 12.54 -26.10
C ARG A 42 22.18 11.04 -26.26
N LEU A 43 21.30 10.21 -25.70
CA LEU A 43 21.38 8.75 -25.75
C LEU A 43 20.84 8.16 -27.06
N ARG A 44 20.15 8.94 -27.89
CA ARG A 44 19.46 8.50 -29.11
C ARG A 44 18.44 7.38 -28.86
N VAL A 45 17.67 7.53 -27.79
CA VAL A 45 16.61 6.58 -27.41
C VAL A 45 15.24 7.27 -27.42
N ASP A 46 14.17 6.47 -27.46
CA ASP A 46 12.83 7.01 -27.33
C ASP A 46 12.60 7.62 -25.94
N ARG A 47 12.04 8.84 -25.91
CA ARG A 47 11.78 9.59 -24.67
C ARG A 47 10.84 8.85 -23.73
N ARG A 48 9.78 8.22 -24.24
CA ARG A 48 8.81 7.47 -23.40
C ARG A 48 9.49 6.25 -22.79
N ARG A 49 10.33 5.55 -23.56
CA ARG A 49 11.12 4.43 -23.05
C ARG A 49 12.10 4.85 -21.96
N LEU A 50 12.79 5.98 -22.11
CA LEU A 50 13.69 6.50 -21.08
C LEU A 50 12.92 6.95 -19.83
N LEU A 51 11.74 7.55 -20.00
CA LEU A 51 10.89 7.95 -18.87
C LEU A 51 10.40 6.74 -18.04
N GLN A 52 10.25 5.57 -18.67
CA GLN A 52 9.85 4.31 -18.03
C GLN A 52 11.03 3.49 -17.47
N SER A 53 12.24 4.05 -17.42
CA SER A 53 13.43 3.38 -16.88
C SER A 53 13.92 4.02 -15.58
N ALA A 54 14.92 3.40 -14.97
CA ALA A 54 15.64 3.97 -13.82
C ALA A 54 16.21 5.36 -14.11
N SER A 55 16.62 5.66 -15.35
CA SER A 55 17.04 7.01 -15.76
C SER A 55 15.91 8.03 -15.65
N GLY A 56 14.69 7.67 -16.03
CA GLY A 56 13.50 8.50 -15.85
C GLY A 56 13.26 8.82 -14.37
N MET A 57 13.36 7.81 -13.51
CA MET A 57 13.29 7.99 -12.05
C MET A 57 14.42 8.89 -11.53
N ALA A 58 15.67 8.66 -11.94
CA ALA A 58 16.82 9.46 -11.54
C ALA A 58 16.64 10.94 -11.92
N ALA A 59 16.22 11.22 -13.15
CA ALA A 59 15.89 12.58 -13.59
C ALA A 59 14.83 13.21 -12.67
N MET A 60 13.75 12.48 -12.37
CA MET A 60 12.67 13.00 -11.54
C MET A 60 13.10 13.27 -10.09
N LEU A 61 13.83 12.35 -9.46
CA LEU A 61 14.36 12.51 -8.10
C LEU A 61 15.36 13.67 -8.01
N GLY A 62 16.22 13.83 -9.02
CA GLY A 62 17.13 14.97 -9.14
C GLY A 62 16.37 16.30 -9.22
N ILE A 63 15.28 16.36 -9.98
CA ILE A 63 14.41 17.55 -10.04
C ILE A 63 13.68 17.79 -8.71
N VAL A 64 13.27 16.76 -7.98
CA VAL A 64 12.69 16.92 -6.64
C VAL A 64 13.69 17.55 -5.66
N ASN A 65 14.96 17.13 -5.70
CA ASN A 65 16.01 17.78 -4.90
C ASN A 65 16.13 19.27 -5.25
N LEU A 66 16.19 19.60 -6.55
CA LEU A 66 16.24 20.99 -7.00
C LEU A 66 15.03 21.79 -6.51
N ALA A 67 13.83 21.18 -6.60
CA ALA A 67 12.59 21.81 -6.17
C ALA A 67 12.43 21.92 -4.65
N ALA A 68 13.20 21.16 -3.86
CA ALA A 68 13.31 21.35 -2.43
C ALA A 68 14.24 22.53 -2.08
N CYS A 69 15.28 22.77 -2.88
CA CYS A 69 16.21 23.89 -2.69
C CYS A 69 15.63 25.25 -3.12
N ALA A 70 14.72 25.28 -4.10
CA ALA A 70 14.14 26.52 -4.63
C ALA A 70 13.15 27.23 -3.69
N GLY A 71 12.70 26.59 -2.60
CA GLY A 71 11.66 27.11 -1.72
C GLY A 71 10.30 27.32 -2.42
N ASP A 72 9.30 27.83 -1.70
CA ASP A 72 8.01 28.26 -2.30
C ASP A 72 8.14 29.56 -3.12
N SER A 73 9.36 30.11 -3.26
CA SER A 73 9.65 31.25 -4.11
C SER A 73 9.56 30.88 -5.58
N SER A 74 8.57 31.46 -6.24
CA SER A 74 8.18 31.26 -7.62
C SER A 74 9.13 31.87 -8.66
N GLU A 75 10.45 31.76 -8.51
CA GLU A 75 11.39 32.17 -9.57
C GLU A 75 12.52 31.16 -9.81
N PRO A 76 12.86 30.87 -11.09
CA PRO A 76 13.97 30.00 -11.42
C PRO A 76 15.30 30.68 -11.09
N ALA A 77 16.09 30.08 -10.21
CA ALA A 77 17.50 30.40 -10.12
C ALA A 77 18.15 29.98 -11.45
N SER A 78 18.51 30.96 -12.28
CA SER A 78 19.24 30.76 -13.52
C SER A 78 20.56 30.02 -13.26
N SER A 79 20.86 29.03 -14.09
CA SER A 79 22.12 28.30 -14.07
C SER A 79 23.32 29.24 -14.17
N ALA A 80 24.18 29.24 -13.15
CA ALA A 80 25.57 29.62 -13.30
C ALA A 80 26.39 28.87 -12.26
N ALA A 81 27.30 28.02 -12.73
CA ALA A 81 28.35 27.44 -11.91
C ALA A 81 29.23 28.56 -11.36
N THR A 82 29.27 28.77 -10.04
CA THR A 82 30.46 29.31 -9.35
C THR A 82 30.41 28.99 -7.86
N THR A 83 31.53 28.44 -7.38
CA THR A 83 31.99 28.39 -5.99
C THR A 83 31.69 29.69 -5.22
N THR A 84 31.27 29.61 -3.95
CA THR A 84 31.93 30.22 -2.75
C THR A 84 30.94 30.30 -1.58
N THR A 85 31.48 30.06 -0.39
CA THR A 85 30.91 30.08 0.98
C THR A 85 29.94 31.22 1.33
N ALA A 86 28.82 30.90 1.99
CA ALA A 86 28.14 31.78 2.95
C ALA A 86 27.31 30.99 4.00
N ARG A 87 27.33 31.48 5.24
CA ARG A 87 26.85 30.89 6.49
C ARG A 87 25.33 31.04 6.71
N ARG A 88 24.75 29.97 7.29
CA ARG A 88 23.64 29.85 8.28
C ARG A 88 22.56 30.96 8.33
N ARG A 89 21.31 30.57 8.08
CA ARG A 89 20.26 30.35 9.11
C ARG A 89 18.97 29.80 8.48
N ALA A 90 18.70 28.51 8.67
CA ALA A 90 17.35 27.99 8.62
C ALA A 90 17.28 26.85 9.63
N THR A 91 16.59 27.09 10.75
CA THR A 91 16.03 26.01 11.57
C THR A 91 14.84 25.44 10.80
N THR A 92 15.13 24.70 9.75
CA THR A 92 14.19 23.81 9.08
C THR A 92 15.00 22.55 8.92
N THR A 93 14.62 21.48 9.59
CA THR A 93 15.15 20.15 9.29
C THR A 93 15.06 19.99 7.78
N THR A 94 16.21 20.04 7.10
CA THR A 94 16.27 19.75 5.67
C THR A 94 15.68 18.36 5.52
N GLY A 95 14.65 18.23 4.67
CA GLY A 95 14.15 16.91 4.30
C GLY A 95 15.28 16.06 3.72
N GLY A 96 15.01 14.78 3.47
CA GLY A 96 15.96 13.92 2.77
C GLY A 96 16.27 14.46 1.37
N SER A 97 17.45 14.11 0.85
CA SER A 97 17.81 14.28 -0.56
C SER A 97 18.07 12.93 -1.18
N PHE A 98 17.86 12.83 -2.50
CA PHE A 98 18.16 11.64 -3.27
C PHE A 98 19.56 11.74 -3.87
N VAL A 99 20.39 10.71 -3.71
CA VAL A 99 21.65 10.59 -4.45
C VAL A 99 21.36 9.76 -5.69
N VAL A 100 21.36 10.40 -6.85
CA VAL A 100 21.03 9.76 -8.13
C VAL A 100 22.10 10.09 -9.17
N PRO A 101 22.48 9.15 -10.03
CA PRO A 101 23.35 9.44 -11.17
C PRO A 101 22.67 10.39 -12.17
N GLU A 102 23.46 10.92 -13.10
CA GLU A 102 22.89 11.61 -14.26
C GLU A 102 22.05 10.62 -15.09
N PRO A 103 20.87 11.00 -15.59
CA PRO A 103 19.98 10.12 -16.35
C PRO A 103 20.59 9.58 -17.65
N GLU A 104 21.64 10.23 -18.18
CA GLU A 104 22.43 9.70 -19.30
C GLU A 104 23.24 8.46 -18.92
N ASP A 105 23.60 8.27 -17.66
CA ASP A 105 24.28 7.07 -17.17
C ASP A 105 23.25 5.99 -16.82
N VAL A 106 22.72 5.33 -17.86
CA VAL A 106 21.64 4.33 -17.75
C VAL A 106 22.04 3.16 -16.85
N GLU A 107 23.30 2.73 -16.92
CA GLU A 107 23.80 1.60 -16.13
C GLU A 107 23.93 1.98 -14.66
N ALA A 108 24.51 3.14 -14.34
CA ALA A 108 24.56 3.62 -12.97
C ALA A 108 23.15 3.86 -12.40
N CYS A 109 22.22 4.41 -13.19
CA CYS A 109 20.84 4.61 -12.75
C CYS A 109 20.17 3.26 -12.41
N ALA A 110 20.31 2.25 -13.27
CA ALA A 110 19.76 0.92 -13.03
C ALA A 110 20.42 0.26 -11.81
N GLN A 111 21.71 0.46 -11.61
CA GLN A 111 22.42 -0.07 -10.45
C GLN A 111 22.00 0.61 -9.14
N VAL A 112 21.84 1.93 -9.11
CA VAL A 112 21.52 2.67 -7.87
C VAL A 112 20.05 2.55 -7.48
N LEU A 113 19.15 2.50 -8.48
CA LEU A 113 17.70 2.51 -8.25
C LEU A 113 17.03 1.13 -8.43
N GLY A 114 17.73 0.15 -8.97
CA GLY A 114 17.26 -1.23 -8.99
C GLY A 114 17.32 -1.84 -7.60
N THR A 115 16.56 -2.92 -7.38
CA THR A 115 16.60 -3.63 -6.11
C THR A 115 18.03 -4.04 -5.75
N GLN A 116 18.47 -3.62 -4.57
CA GLN A 116 19.75 -4.01 -3.98
C GLN A 116 19.62 -5.26 -3.10
N GLY A 117 18.57 -6.06 -3.34
CA GLY A 117 18.19 -7.15 -2.45
C GLY A 117 17.53 -6.65 -1.16
N GLU A 118 16.83 -5.51 -1.21
CA GLU A 118 16.03 -5.06 -0.09
C GLU A 118 14.99 -6.12 0.30
N PHE A 119 14.80 -6.29 1.60
CA PHE A 119 13.69 -7.06 2.12
C PHE A 119 12.48 -6.14 2.28
N ILE A 120 11.48 -6.29 1.41
CA ILE A 120 10.21 -5.55 1.48
C ILE A 120 9.13 -6.47 2.03
N PHE A 121 8.64 -6.13 3.22
CA PHE A 121 7.47 -6.78 3.80
C PHE A 121 6.26 -5.85 3.68
N ASP A 122 5.36 -6.18 2.75
CA ASP A 122 4.07 -5.52 2.67
C ASP A 122 3.14 -6.11 3.74
N VAL A 123 2.88 -5.34 4.78
CA VAL A 123 2.15 -5.78 5.98
C VAL A 123 0.63 -5.68 5.83
N HIS A 124 0.10 -5.24 4.68
CA HIS A 124 -1.34 -5.07 4.53
C HIS A 124 -1.79 -5.12 3.06
N THR A 125 -2.01 -6.34 2.57
CA THR A 125 -2.47 -6.58 1.19
C THR A 125 -3.82 -7.28 1.15
N HIS A 126 -4.51 -7.20 0.01
CA HIS A 126 -5.82 -7.79 -0.21
C HIS A 126 -5.93 -8.39 -1.62
N HIS A 127 -6.79 -9.39 -1.75
CA HIS A 127 -7.41 -9.78 -3.02
C HIS A 127 -8.84 -10.25 -2.71
N VAL A 128 -9.63 -10.55 -3.74
CA VAL A 128 -11.00 -11.07 -3.56
C VAL A 128 -11.16 -12.47 -4.11
N VAL A 129 -12.21 -13.16 -3.67
CA VAL A 129 -12.73 -14.38 -4.29
C VAL A 129 -13.98 -13.99 -5.10
N PRO A 130 -13.86 -13.79 -6.43
CA PRO A 130 -14.93 -13.18 -7.25
C PRO A 130 -16.28 -13.91 -7.19
N ASP A 131 -16.28 -15.23 -7.03
CA ASP A 131 -17.50 -16.06 -6.97
C ASP A 131 -18.10 -16.17 -5.56
N GLY A 132 -17.53 -15.47 -4.59
CA GLY A 132 -17.96 -15.57 -3.19
C GLY A 132 -19.33 -14.93 -2.91
N PRO A 133 -20.04 -15.40 -1.86
CA PRO A 133 -21.37 -14.90 -1.50
C PRO A 133 -21.38 -13.43 -1.05
N TRP A 134 -20.23 -12.91 -0.64
CA TRP A 134 -20.03 -11.52 -0.21
C TRP A 134 -20.48 -10.47 -1.24
N ARG A 135 -20.44 -10.78 -2.55
CA ARG A 135 -20.94 -9.84 -3.58
C ARG A 135 -22.41 -9.49 -3.40
N GLN A 136 -23.19 -10.45 -2.90
CA GLN A 136 -24.62 -10.27 -2.62
C GLN A 136 -24.85 -9.86 -1.17
N ASN A 137 -24.09 -10.43 -0.24
CA ASN A 137 -24.28 -10.22 1.20
C ASN A 137 -23.69 -8.89 1.71
N ALA A 138 -22.69 -8.35 1.02
CA ALA A 138 -22.00 -7.11 1.37
C ALA A 138 -21.94 -6.14 0.16
N PRO A 139 -23.08 -5.65 -0.35
CA PRO A 139 -23.11 -4.82 -1.57
C PRO A 139 -22.27 -3.54 -1.45
N ARG A 140 -22.16 -2.94 -0.26
CA ARG A 140 -21.29 -1.77 -0.06
C ARG A 140 -19.80 -2.09 -0.16
N ILE A 141 -19.39 -3.28 0.24
CA ILE A 141 -18.02 -3.77 0.10
C ILE A 141 -17.76 -4.11 -1.37
N ALA A 142 -18.74 -4.72 -2.04
CA ALA A 142 -18.72 -4.96 -3.48
C ALA A 142 -18.55 -3.68 -4.30
N ASP A 143 -19.31 -2.62 -4.00
CA ASP A 143 -19.18 -1.32 -4.66
C ASP A 143 -17.80 -0.69 -4.39
N MET A 144 -17.34 -0.70 -3.14
CA MET A 144 -16.02 -0.18 -2.76
C MET A 144 -14.89 -0.87 -3.52
N ILE A 145 -14.97 -2.19 -3.69
CA ILE A 145 -13.95 -2.96 -4.40
C ILE A 145 -13.96 -2.65 -5.89
N LEU A 146 -15.14 -2.37 -6.50
CA LEU A 146 -15.20 -1.93 -7.89
C LEU A 146 -14.47 -0.60 -8.11
N ASP A 147 -14.55 0.32 -7.15
CA ASP A 147 -13.79 1.59 -7.20
C ASP A 147 -12.27 1.39 -7.09
N LEU A 148 -11.81 0.20 -6.68
CA LEU A 148 -10.40 -0.18 -6.58
C LEU A 148 -9.91 -1.00 -7.78
N VAL A 149 -10.80 -1.32 -8.73
CA VAL A 149 -10.40 -2.03 -9.95
C VAL A 149 -9.49 -1.12 -10.78
N PRO A 150 -8.31 -1.59 -11.22
CA PRO A 150 -7.41 -0.77 -12.02
C PRO A 150 -8.06 -0.32 -13.34
N ASP A 151 -7.82 0.93 -13.76
CA ASP A 151 -8.35 1.52 -15.01
C ASP A 151 -8.05 0.68 -16.28
N GLY A 152 -7.00 -0.15 -16.23
CA GLY A 152 -6.58 -1.04 -17.33
C GLY A 152 -7.20 -2.44 -17.30
N CYS A 153 -8.16 -2.71 -16.42
CA CYS A 153 -8.83 -4.00 -16.34
C CYS A 153 -9.61 -4.31 -17.63
N VAL A 154 -9.37 -5.48 -18.22
CA VAL A 154 -10.01 -5.95 -19.46
C VAL A 154 -10.82 -7.23 -19.28
N GLU A 155 -10.98 -7.69 -18.04
CA GLU A 155 -11.74 -8.89 -17.72
C GLU A 155 -13.25 -8.66 -17.89
N ALA A 156 -13.98 -9.72 -18.24
CA ALA A 156 -15.42 -9.65 -18.40
C ALA A 156 -16.15 -9.39 -17.07
N ASP A 157 -15.66 -9.99 -15.99
CA ASP A 157 -16.02 -9.61 -14.62
C ASP A 157 -14.88 -8.76 -14.03
N PRO A 158 -15.11 -7.47 -13.69
CA PRO A 158 -14.08 -6.60 -13.12
C PRO A 158 -13.41 -7.16 -11.85
N TYR A 159 -14.10 -8.00 -11.06
CA TYR A 159 -13.51 -8.60 -9.86
C TYR A 159 -12.39 -9.60 -10.19
N ASP A 160 -12.35 -10.15 -11.41
CA ASP A 160 -11.28 -11.07 -11.83
C ASP A 160 -9.93 -10.37 -11.93
N CYS A 161 -9.91 -9.05 -12.18
CA CYS A 161 -8.68 -8.25 -12.11
C CYS A 161 -8.10 -8.15 -10.69
N LEU A 162 -8.86 -8.56 -9.67
CA LEU A 162 -8.49 -8.52 -8.25
C LEU A 162 -8.46 -9.93 -7.63
N ASN A 163 -8.46 -10.98 -8.43
CA ASN A 163 -8.46 -12.36 -7.94
C ASN A 163 -7.08 -12.80 -7.43
N ARG A 164 -7.00 -14.03 -6.89
CA ARG A 164 -5.77 -14.63 -6.36
C ARG A 164 -4.60 -14.61 -7.34
N VAL A 165 -4.83 -14.87 -8.63
CA VAL A 165 -3.77 -14.95 -9.64
C VAL A 165 -3.25 -13.56 -9.98
N ALA A 166 -4.16 -12.61 -10.19
CA ALA A 166 -3.80 -11.20 -10.38
C ALA A 166 -3.01 -10.68 -9.19
N TYR A 167 -3.45 -10.97 -7.96
CA TYR A 167 -2.76 -10.62 -6.73
C TYR A 167 -1.32 -11.15 -6.67
N LEU A 168 -1.09 -12.45 -6.89
CA LEU A 168 0.27 -13.00 -6.81
C LEU A 168 1.18 -12.44 -7.91
N ARG A 169 0.65 -12.22 -9.12
CA ARG A 169 1.37 -11.55 -10.20
C ARG A 169 1.76 -10.14 -9.77
N ASP A 170 0.81 -9.34 -9.30
CA ASP A 170 1.03 -7.92 -9.04
C ASP A 170 1.94 -7.72 -7.82
N ILE A 171 1.76 -8.50 -6.76
CA ILE A 171 2.62 -8.46 -5.58
C ILE A 171 4.04 -8.95 -5.89
N PHE A 172 4.22 -10.10 -6.52
CA PHE A 172 5.55 -10.73 -6.61
C PHE A 172 6.27 -10.55 -7.93
N LEU A 173 5.57 -10.17 -9.01
CA LEU A 173 6.14 -9.91 -10.34
C LEU A 173 5.95 -8.45 -10.78
N GLY A 174 4.92 -7.77 -10.26
CA GLY A 174 4.64 -6.36 -10.53
C GLY A 174 5.22 -5.40 -9.48
N SER A 175 5.84 -5.91 -8.41
CA SER A 175 6.46 -5.10 -7.35
C SER A 175 7.71 -5.78 -6.78
N ASP A 176 8.49 -5.04 -6.00
CA ASP A 176 9.68 -5.55 -5.30
C ASP A 176 9.34 -6.25 -3.96
N THR A 177 8.06 -6.52 -3.68
CA THR A 177 7.60 -7.13 -2.43
C THR A 177 8.24 -8.52 -2.22
N THR A 178 8.96 -8.67 -1.11
CA THR A 178 9.59 -9.93 -0.74
C THR A 178 8.60 -10.88 -0.05
N ILE A 179 7.87 -10.36 0.94
CA ILE A 179 6.82 -11.06 1.68
C ILE A 179 5.58 -10.16 1.74
N ALA A 180 4.39 -10.76 1.64
CA ALA A 180 3.13 -10.06 1.81
C ALA A 180 2.31 -10.66 2.95
N LEU A 181 1.64 -9.81 3.72
CA LEU A 181 0.64 -10.19 4.71
C LEU A 181 -0.75 -9.97 4.10
N LEU A 182 -1.40 -11.08 3.77
CA LEU A 182 -2.73 -11.10 3.18
C LEU A 182 -3.78 -10.95 4.29
N SER A 183 -4.64 -9.96 4.13
CA SER A 183 -5.76 -9.69 5.01
C SER A 183 -7.06 -9.72 4.22
N ASP A 184 -8.15 -9.96 4.93
CA ASP A 184 -9.46 -9.58 4.44
C ASP A 184 -9.75 -8.11 4.73
N VAL A 185 -10.73 -7.57 4.01
CA VAL A 185 -11.36 -6.28 4.27
C VAL A 185 -12.34 -6.40 5.45
N PRO A 186 -12.92 -5.29 5.94
CA PRO A 186 -13.90 -5.35 7.03
C PRO A 186 -15.12 -6.19 6.65
N ASN A 187 -15.43 -7.21 7.46
CA ASN A 187 -16.55 -8.13 7.30
C ASN A 187 -17.21 -8.42 8.65
N SER A 188 -18.37 -9.07 8.66
CA SER A 188 -19.07 -9.52 9.87
C SER A 188 -19.02 -11.05 10.08
N GLY A 189 -18.48 -11.78 9.10
CA GLY A 189 -18.25 -13.22 9.16
C GLY A 189 -17.84 -13.79 7.79
N PRO A 190 -17.76 -15.12 7.65
CA PRO A 190 -17.34 -15.75 6.40
C PRO A 190 -18.30 -15.52 5.22
N ASP A 191 -19.60 -15.30 5.49
CA ASP A 191 -20.62 -15.14 4.43
C ASP A 191 -20.56 -13.79 3.71
N ASP A 192 -19.93 -12.78 4.33
CA ASP A 192 -19.81 -11.43 3.80
C ASP A 192 -18.33 -10.99 3.61
N ALA A 193 -17.40 -11.93 3.82
CA ALA A 193 -15.96 -11.81 3.64
C ALA A 193 -15.54 -11.99 2.15
N PRO A 194 -14.89 -11.00 1.52
CA PRO A 194 -14.29 -11.15 0.20
C PRO A 194 -13.15 -12.18 0.13
N ILE A 195 -12.41 -12.35 1.22
CA ILE A 195 -11.44 -13.43 1.38
C ILE A 195 -11.57 -14.07 2.76
N PRO A 196 -12.50 -15.05 2.93
CA PRO A 196 -12.60 -15.81 4.18
C PRO A 196 -11.27 -16.46 4.54
N PHE A 197 -10.99 -16.64 5.83
CA PHE A 197 -9.67 -17.10 6.31
C PHE A 197 -9.16 -18.38 5.59
N ASP A 198 -10.05 -19.34 5.32
CA ASP A 198 -9.66 -20.58 4.65
C ASP A 198 -9.23 -20.33 3.17
N GLU A 199 -9.79 -19.31 2.52
CA GLU A 199 -9.36 -18.87 1.18
C GLU A 199 -8.03 -18.11 1.22
N ALA A 200 -7.76 -17.34 2.29
CA ALA A 200 -6.44 -16.73 2.49
C ALA A 200 -5.36 -17.81 2.68
N VAL A 201 -5.65 -18.86 3.46
CA VAL A 201 -4.76 -20.03 3.61
C VAL A 201 -4.52 -20.70 2.26
N ARG A 202 -5.57 -20.93 1.46
CA ARG A 202 -5.42 -21.49 0.10
C ARG A 202 -4.58 -20.60 -0.82
N THR A 203 -4.65 -19.27 -0.67
CA THR A 203 -3.78 -18.33 -1.40
C THR A 203 -2.31 -18.52 -1.00
N ARG A 204 -2.03 -18.63 0.29
CA ARG A 204 -0.68 -18.93 0.77
C ARG A 204 -0.17 -20.27 0.27
N GLU A 205 -0.97 -21.33 0.36
CA GLU A 205 -0.58 -22.66 -0.14
C GLU A 205 -0.31 -22.66 -1.64
N PHE A 206 -1.12 -21.93 -2.41
CA PHE A 206 -0.87 -21.76 -3.84
C PHE A 206 0.43 -20.99 -4.09
N ALA A 207 0.68 -19.91 -3.37
CA ALA A 207 1.96 -19.18 -3.46
C ALA A 207 3.15 -20.08 -3.09
N ASP A 208 3.06 -20.82 -1.98
CA ASP A 208 4.08 -21.77 -1.54
C ASP A 208 4.36 -22.80 -2.65
N SER A 209 3.33 -23.30 -3.36
CA SER A 209 3.48 -24.24 -4.48
C SER A 209 4.20 -23.67 -5.72
N LEU A 210 4.19 -22.35 -5.89
CA LEU A 210 4.89 -21.64 -6.96
C LEU A 210 6.33 -21.30 -6.59
N THR A 211 6.71 -21.45 -5.32
CA THR A 211 8.05 -21.14 -4.83
C THR A 211 8.93 -22.39 -4.75
N SER A 212 10.24 -22.20 -4.94
CA SER A 212 11.24 -23.26 -4.74
C SER A 212 11.93 -23.09 -3.39
N GLY A 213 12.39 -24.20 -2.81
CA GLY A 213 13.17 -24.20 -1.55
C GLY A 213 12.36 -23.97 -0.28
N GLY A 214 11.03 -24.06 -0.33
CA GLY A 214 10.15 -23.91 0.84
C GLY A 214 10.02 -22.47 1.35
N ALA A 215 10.29 -21.49 0.50
CA ALA A 215 10.22 -20.08 0.86
C ALA A 215 8.76 -19.61 1.01
N ARG A 216 8.29 -19.42 2.24
CA ARG A 216 6.98 -18.83 2.51
C ARG A 216 6.99 -17.33 2.21
N ARG A 217 6.25 -16.91 1.18
CA ARG A 217 6.16 -15.50 0.75
C ARG A 217 4.85 -14.81 1.10
N VAL A 218 3.81 -15.57 1.48
CA VAL A 218 2.53 -15.02 1.92
C VAL A 218 2.28 -15.45 3.37
N LEU A 219 2.02 -14.47 4.23
CA LEU A 219 1.50 -14.66 5.58
C LEU A 219 0.02 -14.28 5.59
N VAL A 220 -0.76 -14.82 6.53
CA VAL A 220 -2.21 -14.60 6.57
C VAL A 220 -2.69 -14.03 7.90
N HIS A 221 -3.51 -12.99 7.81
CA HIS A 221 -4.33 -12.53 8.92
C HIS A 221 -5.60 -13.36 9.05
N ASN A 222 -5.94 -13.74 10.27
CA ASN A 222 -7.33 -14.05 10.60
C ASN A 222 -8.04 -12.77 11.07
N VAL A 223 -8.96 -12.26 10.24
CA VAL A 223 -9.74 -11.06 10.57
C VAL A 223 -10.89 -11.44 11.50
N ILE A 224 -10.99 -10.73 12.63
CA ILE A 224 -12.01 -10.95 13.66
C ILE A 224 -12.96 -9.75 13.70
N ALA A 225 -14.26 -10.05 13.81
CA ALA A 225 -15.33 -9.08 13.96
C ALA A 225 -15.97 -9.23 15.36
N PRO A 226 -15.29 -8.79 16.44
CA PRO A 226 -15.63 -9.21 17.80
C PRO A 226 -16.93 -8.59 18.35
N ASN A 227 -17.41 -7.52 17.73
CA ASN A 227 -18.67 -6.85 18.06
C ASN A 227 -19.86 -7.35 17.20
N PHE A 228 -19.68 -8.38 16.39
CA PHE A 228 -20.75 -9.03 15.62
C PHE A 228 -21.11 -10.40 16.21
N GLY A 229 -22.36 -10.52 16.67
CA GLY A 229 -22.86 -11.71 17.34
C GLY A 229 -22.33 -11.84 18.77
N ASP A 230 -22.28 -13.07 19.28
CA ASP A 230 -21.79 -13.37 20.62
C ASP A 230 -20.24 -13.38 20.65
N LEU A 231 -19.66 -12.59 21.56
CA LEU A 231 -18.20 -12.50 21.71
C LEU A 231 -17.57 -13.86 22.03
N SER A 232 -18.20 -14.68 22.89
CA SER A 232 -17.66 -15.98 23.26
C SER A 232 -17.49 -16.89 22.04
N MET A 233 -18.45 -16.88 21.12
CA MET A 233 -18.34 -17.61 19.86
C MET A 233 -17.19 -17.10 18.99
N ARG A 234 -16.92 -15.79 18.98
CA ARG A 234 -15.78 -15.22 18.26
C ARG A 234 -14.44 -15.65 18.88
N LEU A 235 -14.36 -15.73 20.22
CA LEU A 235 -13.15 -16.21 20.91
C LEU A 235 -12.92 -17.71 20.69
N ASP A 236 -13.99 -18.50 20.60
CA ASP A 236 -13.92 -19.91 20.22
C ASP A 236 -13.48 -20.09 18.76
N ASP A 237 -13.98 -19.25 17.85
CA ASP A 237 -13.55 -19.22 16.44
C ASP A 237 -12.04 -18.92 16.34
N MET A 238 -11.52 -17.98 17.14
CA MET A 238 -10.08 -17.71 17.20
C MET A 238 -9.28 -18.96 17.60
N ALA A 239 -9.73 -19.68 18.63
CA ALA A 239 -9.07 -20.90 19.08
C ALA A 239 -9.11 -22.00 18.01
N ALA A 240 -10.27 -22.18 17.36
CA ALA A 240 -10.43 -23.13 16.27
C ALA A 240 -9.51 -22.82 15.08
N LYS A 241 -9.35 -21.54 14.71
CA LYS A 241 -8.44 -21.15 13.62
C LYS A 241 -6.98 -21.32 14.00
N VAL A 242 -6.57 -21.01 15.24
CA VAL A 242 -5.19 -21.27 15.71
C VAL A 242 -4.87 -22.77 15.72
N ALA A 243 -5.82 -23.63 16.08
CA ALA A 243 -5.64 -25.08 16.07
C ALA A 243 -5.31 -25.66 14.69
N THR A 244 -5.61 -24.93 13.60
CA THR A 244 -5.19 -25.33 12.24
C THR A 244 -3.69 -25.13 11.97
N GLY A 245 -2.99 -24.39 12.84
CA GLY A 245 -1.56 -24.05 12.66
C GLY A 245 -1.29 -22.99 11.59
N ASN A 246 -2.33 -22.32 11.08
CA ASN A 246 -2.23 -21.45 9.91
C ASN A 246 -2.29 -19.95 10.20
N VAL A 247 -2.60 -19.54 11.44
CA VAL A 247 -2.75 -18.12 11.80
C VAL A 247 -1.37 -17.50 12.03
N ASP A 248 -0.96 -16.57 11.16
CA ASP A 248 0.28 -15.81 11.35
C ASP A 248 0.06 -14.58 12.26
N ALA A 249 -1.11 -13.95 12.15
CA ALA A 249 -1.53 -12.85 13.01
C ALA A 249 -3.07 -12.72 13.04
N PHE A 250 -3.59 -12.06 14.08
CA PHE A 250 -4.99 -11.63 14.11
C PHE A 250 -5.12 -10.17 13.68
N LYS A 251 -6.28 -9.81 13.12
CA LYS A 251 -6.57 -8.42 12.77
C LYS A 251 -8.01 -8.03 13.07
N VAL A 252 -8.23 -6.77 13.44
CA VAL A 252 -9.56 -6.18 13.64
C VAL A 252 -9.72 -4.84 12.96
N TYR A 253 -10.97 -4.50 12.65
CA TYR A 253 -11.40 -3.18 12.20
C TYR A 253 -12.20 -2.51 13.31
N THR A 254 -11.52 -1.74 14.15
CA THR A 254 -12.12 -1.13 15.36
C THR A 254 -13.27 -0.15 15.07
N ALA A 255 -13.24 0.50 13.90
CA ALA A 255 -14.30 1.40 13.46
C ALA A 255 -15.46 0.70 12.71
N TRP A 256 -15.36 -0.61 12.48
CA TRP A 256 -16.39 -1.43 11.85
C TRP A 256 -17.29 -2.05 12.91
N GLY A 257 -18.60 -2.02 12.68
CA GLY A 257 -19.55 -2.55 13.67
C GLY A 257 -21.02 -2.38 13.31
N PRO A 258 -21.91 -3.11 14.00
CA PRO A 258 -23.35 -3.01 13.79
C PRO A 258 -23.82 -1.57 14.04
N GLY A 259 -24.70 -1.07 13.18
CA GLY A 259 -25.20 0.31 13.30
C GLY A 259 -24.13 1.39 13.06
N ARG A 260 -22.96 1.05 12.50
CA ARG A 260 -21.77 1.94 12.39
C ARG A 260 -21.20 2.35 13.74
N GLN A 261 -21.29 1.47 14.73
CA GLN A 261 -20.69 1.68 16.04
C GLN A 261 -19.50 0.74 16.21
N GLY A 262 -18.31 1.34 16.28
CA GLY A 262 -17.07 0.61 16.53
C GLY A 262 -16.89 0.22 18.00
N PHE A 263 -15.69 -0.29 18.31
CA PHE A 263 -15.23 -0.59 19.66
C PHE A 263 -13.79 -0.12 19.83
N ALA A 264 -13.35 0.07 21.07
CA ALA A 264 -11.96 0.40 21.35
C ALA A 264 -11.15 -0.86 21.71
N MET A 265 -9.86 -0.87 21.40
CA MET A 265 -8.93 -1.94 21.76
C MET A 265 -8.77 -2.07 23.29
N ASP A 266 -8.90 -0.96 24.01
CA ASP A 266 -8.88 -0.92 25.48
C ASP A 266 -10.29 -1.08 26.11
N ASP A 267 -11.31 -1.41 25.32
CA ASP A 267 -12.66 -1.68 25.84
C ASP A 267 -12.64 -2.98 26.69
N PRO A 268 -13.01 -2.92 27.99
CA PRO A 268 -13.00 -4.10 28.85
C PRO A 268 -14.04 -5.16 28.46
N ALA A 269 -15.06 -4.81 27.67
CA ALA A 269 -16.10 -5.73 27.23
C ALA A 269 -15.77 -6.41 25.89
N ILE A 270 -14.94 -5.81 25.04
CA ILE A 270 -14.68 -6.30 23.68
C ILE A 270 -13.18 -6.36 23.37
N GLY A 271 -12.48 -5.22 23.39
CA GLY A 271 -11.08 -5.12 22.96
C GLY A 271 -10.13 -5.95 23.81
N ILE A 272 -10.14 -5.75 25.13
CA ILE A 272 -9.25 -6.45 26.07
C ILE A 272 -9.46 -7.98 26.00
N PRO A 273 -10.70 -8.52 26.07
CA PRO A 273 -10.93 -9.96 25.93
C PRO A 273 -10.35 -10.57 24.65
N VAL A 274 -10.47 -9.88 23.51
CA VAL A 274 -9.98 -10.38 22.21
C VAL A 274 -8.46 -10.40 22.17
N ILE A 275 -7.80 -9.36 22.69
CA ILE A 275 -6.33 -9.30 22.77
C ILE A 275 -5.80 -10.39 23.71
N GLU A 276 -6.41 -10.55 24.88
CA GLU A 276 -6.01 -11.59 25.83
C GLU A 276 -6.25 -13.00 25.29
N GLN A 277 -7.30 -13.22 24.49
CA GLN A 277 -7.50 -14.49 23.81
C GLN A 277 -6.40 -14.76 22.76
N ALA A 278 -6.01 -13.77 21.96
CA ALA A 278 -4.90 -13.94 21.02
C ALA A 278 -3.60 -14.31 21.76
N ARG A 279 -3.34 -13.65 22.90
CA ARG A 279 -2.18 -13.92 23.76
C ARG A 279 -2.22 -15.31 24.38
N SER A 280 -3.38 -15.76 24.89
CA SER A 280 -3.55 -17.08 25.50
C SER A 280 -3.34 -18.22 24.49
N LEU A 281 -3.72 -17.99 23.23
CA LEU A 281 -3.51 -18.89 22.10
C LEU A 281 -2.07 -18.87 21.55
N GLY A 282 -1.19 -18.01 22.09
CA GLY A 282 0.21 -17.91 21.69
C GLY A 282 0.48 -17.09 20.44
N VAL A 283 -0.53 -16.40 19.89
CA VAL A 283 -0.37 -15.50 18.73
C VAL A 283 0.09 -14.14 19.22
N LYS A 284 1.34 -13.78 18.89
CA LYS A 284 2.00 -12.57 19.42
C LYS A 284 1.69 -11.30 18.64
N VAL A 285 1.22 -11.43 17.41
CA VAL A 285 0.98 -10.31 16.51
C VAL A 285 -0.52 -10.09 16.36
N PHE A 286 -0.96 -8.89 16.71
CA PHE A 286 -2.35 -8.47 16.62
C PHE A 286 -2.41 -7.07 16.00
N CYS A 287 -3.12 -6.94 14.88
CA CYS A 287 -3.21 -5.71 14.12
C CYS A 287 -4.59 -5.06 14.29
N ALA A 288 -4.63 -3.74 14.49
CA ALA A 288 -5.86 -2.98 14.45
C ALA A 288 -5.78 -1.95 13.32
N HIS A 289 -6.79 -1.91 12.46
CA HIS A 289 -6.90 -0.83 11.49
C HIS A 289 -7.33 0.46 12.22
N LYS A 290 -6.52 1.51 12.03
CA LYS A 290 -6.66 2.87 12.57
C LYS A 290 -6.28 3.87 11.48
N GLY A 291 -6.79 5.09 11.56
CA GLY A 291 -6.43 6.20 10.66
C GLY A 291 -7.61 6.72 9.84
N LEU A 292 -7.46 6.75 8.52
CA LEU A 292 -8.50 7.24 7.61
C LEU A 292 -9.70 6.29 7.63
N PRO A 293 -10.93 6.80 7.85
CA PRO A 293 -12.11 5.96 7.87
C PRO A 293 -12.40 5.43 6.47
N LEU A 294 -12.33 4.11 6.31
CA LEU A 294 -12.90 3.45 5.13
C LEU A 294 -14.42 3.63 5.15
N LEU A 295 -15.04 3.90 4.00
CA LEU A 295 -16.50 4.03 3.89
C LEU A 295 -17.09 5.03 4.93
N LYS A 296 -18.19 4.65 5.58
CA LYS A 296 -18.88 5.42 6.63
C LYS A 296 -18.55 4.86 8.02
N PHE A 297 -17.27 4.62 8.26
CA PHE A 297 -16.75 4.10 9.52
C PHE A 297 -16.93 5.06 10.68
N ASP A 298 -16.97 4.48 11.88
CA ASP A 298 -17.00 5.23 13.12
C ASP A 298 -15.67 5.96 13.34
N ARG A 299 -15.69 7.28 13.12
CA ARG A 299 -14.50 8.13 13.29
C ARG A 299 -13.96 8.11 14.72
N ARG A 300 -14.80 7.83 15.73
CA ARG A 300 -14.38 7.81 17.13
C ARG A 300 -13.41 6.65 17.41
N HIS A 301 -13.68 5.49 16.83
CA HIS A 301 -12.89 4.27 17.08
C HIS A 301 -11.78 4.06 16.05
N ASN A 302 -11.72 4.87 15.00
CA ASN A 302 -10.64 4.79 14.02
C ASN A 302 -9.37 5.57 14.44
N GLY A 303 -9.43 6.44 15.45
CA GLY A 303 -8.27 7.19 15.94
C GLY A 303 -7.31 6.34 16.79
N PRO A 304 -6.04 6.71 16.93
CA PRO A 304 -5.02 5.92 17.64
C PRO A 304 -5.05 6.08 19.17
N ARG A 305 -6.20 6.43 19.76
CA ARG A 305 -6.32 6.75 21.21
C ARG A 305 -6.00 5.55 22.11
N ASP A 306 -6.30 4.36 21.62
CA ASP A 306 -6.35 3.06 22.30
C ASP A 306 -5.27 2.10 21.78
N MET A 307 -4.26 2.61 21.07
CA MET A 307 -3.04 1.89 20.67
C MET A 307 -1.91 2.21 21.64
#